data_AF-A0AAE3HG97-F1
#
_entry.id   AF-A0AAE3HG97-F1
#
_cell.length_a   1.000
_cell.length_b   1.000
_cell.length_c   1.000
_cell.angle_alpha   90.00
_cell.angle_beta   90.00
_cell.angle_gamma   90.00
#
_symmetry.space_group_name_H-M   'P 1'
#
loop_
_entity.id
_entity.type
_entity.pdbx_description
1 polymer ?
#
loop_
_entity_poly.entity_id
_entity_poly.type
_entity_poly.pdbx_seq_one_letter_code
_entity_poly.pdbx_strand_id
1 'polypeptide(L)'
;MREAMFYEKKEDYIHCYLCPHHCQIKEGNRGRCNVRKVIDGKLYSLNYGEVSAMYVDPIEKKPLRDWMPGSEVLSFGSFGCNFHCQFCQNHNISMERPMTMPTTPGEIVDRTLEYKVPSIAYTYNEPTIFYEMMWDVARLAKKNNLKNVLITNGYIEKEALIHLLQSIDAMNIDLKTYSDDIYKKMGGHSVSNILHTIEEASQKCHVEISLLIVPGINDDLKQIQALFDRLREINSDLVLHISRYFPIYHYHEDPTDIDLMKRIQEKALTYFEKVYLENV
;
A
#
# COMPACT_ATOMS: atom_id res chain seq x y z
N MET A 1 -18.44 10.29 -0.15
CA MET A 1 -17.80 10.66 -1.44
C MET A 1 -17.23 12.07 -1.38
N ARG A 2 -16.20 12.37 -2.18
CA ARG A 2 -15.55 13.69 -2.27
C ARG A 2 -14.96 13.91 -3.66
N GLU A 3 -14.88 15.16 -4.13
CA GLU A 3 -14.17 15.49 -5.38
C GLU A 3 -12.71 15.04 -5.27
N ALA A 4 -12.24 14.31 -6.28
CA ALA A 4 -10.92 13.71 -6.32
C ALA A 4 -9.83 14.76 -6.55
N MET A 5 -8.62 14.47 -6.06
CA MET A 5 -7.40 15.18 -6.41
C MET A 5 -6.69 14.50 -7.60
N PHE A 6 -5.69 15.18 -8.18
CA PHE A 6 -4.81 14.67 -9.24
C PHE A 6 -5.56 14.19 -10.49
N TYR A 7 -6.38 15.07 -11.06
CA TYR A 7 -7.02 14.81 -12.35
C TYR A 7 -7.03 16.06 -13.22
N GLU A 8 -7.12 15.84 -14.52
CA GLU A 8 -7.31 16.89 -15.51
C GLU A 8 -8.57 16.62 -16.32
N LYS A 9 -9.36 17.67 -16.57
CA LYS A 9 -10.50 17.60 -17.47
C LYS A 9 -10.03 17.74 -18.92
N LYS A 10 -10.31 16.72 -19.73
CA LYS A 10 -10.18 16.77 -21.20
C LYS A 10 -11.58 16.94 -21.81
N GLU A 11 -11.63 17.06 -23.14
CA GLU A 11 -12.87 17.32 -23.87
C GLU A 11 -13.93 16.23 -23.64
N ASP A 12 -13.55 14.95 -23.81
CA ASP A 12 -14.48 13.81 -23.74
C ASP A 12 -14.33 12.92 -22.49
N TYR A 13 -13.34 13.21 -21.65
CA TYR A 13 -13.01 12.36 -20.50
C TYR A 13 -12.24 13.13 -19.41
N ILE A 14 -12.15 12.52 -18.23
CA ILE A 14 -11.25 12.94 -17.15
C ILE A 14 -10.01 12.05 -17.17
N HIS A 15 -8.83 12.67 -17.20
CA HIS A 15 -7.56 11.96 -17.05
C HIS A 15 -7.18 11.92 -15.57
N CYS A 16 -7.08 10.74 -14.98
CA CYS A 16 -6.73 10.54 -13.58
C CYS A 16 -5.22 10.25 -13.42
N TYR A 17 -4.51 11.13 -12.72
CA TYR A 17 -3.06 11.07 -12.46
C TYR A 17 -2.72 10.58 -11.04
N LEU A 18 -3.66 10.00 -10.30
CA LEU A 18 -3.39 9.53 -8.93
C LEU A 18 -2.32 8.41 -8.87
N CYS A 19 -2.32 7.53 -9.87
CA CYS A 19 -1.38 6.42 -9.97
C CYS A 19 -0.95 6.23 -11.42
N PRO A 20 0.11 5.45 -11.69
CA PRO A 20 0.66 5.27 -13.03
C PRO A 20 -0.27 4.57 -14.05
N HIS A 21 -1.52 4.28 -13.68
CA HIS A 21 -2.56 3.82 -14.61
C HIS A 21 -3.05 4.88 -15.58
N HIS A 22 -2.98 6.17 -15.21
CA HIS A 22 -3.36 7.27 -16.10
C HIS A 22 -4.76 7.06 -16.74
N CYS A 23 -5.73 6.62 -15.91
CA CYS A 23 -7.04 6.22 -16.41
C CYS A 23 -7.74 7.38 -17.13
N GLN A 24 -8.24 7.10 -18.34
CA GLN A 24 -9.12 8.00 -19.09
C GLN A 24 -10.57 7.60 -18.83
N ILE A 25 -11.28 8.39 -18.02
CA ILE A 25 -12.59 8.02 -17.48
C ILE A 25 -13.65 8.93 -18.10
N LYS A 26 -14.59 8.34 -18.83
CA LYS A 26 -15.74 9.06 -19.41
C LYS A 26 -16.81 9.33 -18.35
N GLU A 27 -17.72 10.27 -18.64
CA GLU A 27 -18.89 10.58 -17.81
C GLU A 27 -19.66 9.30 -17.41
N GLY A 28 -20.05 9.20 -16.14
CA GLY A 28 -20.76 8.04 -15.60
C GLY A 28 -19.90 6.79 -15.35
N ASN A 29 -18.69 6.70 -15.89
CA ASN A 29 -17.81 5.54 -15.75
C ASN A 29 -16.86 5.64 -14.54
N ARG A 30 -16.25 4.50 -14.22
CA ARG A 30 -15.25 4.35 -13.16
C ARG A 30 -13.88 4.06 -13.74
N GLY A 31 -12.84 4.49 -13.03
CA GLY A 31 -11.46 4.08 -13.29
C GLY A 31 -11.20 2.63 -12.85
N ARG A 32 -9.99 2.14 -13.15
CA ARG A 32 -9.59 0.75 -12.92
C ARG A 32 -9.75 0.28 -11.48
N CYS A 33 -9.60 1.18 -10.51
CA CYS A 33 -9.72 0.90 -9.09
C CYS A 33 -11.17 0.85 -8.57
N ASN A 34 -12.16 1.03 -9.44
CA ASN A 34 -13.60 1.02 -9.16
C ASN A 34 -14.13 2.09 -8.19
N VAL A 35 -13.27 2.94 -7.64
CA VAL A 35 -13.66 3.99 -6.67
C VAL A 35 -13.50 5.41 -7.17
N ARG A 36 -12.89 5.60 -8.34
CA ARG A 36 -12.79 6.91 -9.02
C ARG A 36 -13.86 6.99 -10.09
N LYS A 37 -14.89 7.83 -9.92
CA LYS A 37 -16.04 7.92 -10.84
C LYS A 37 -16.22 9.34 -11.36
N VAL A 38 -16.51 9.49 -12.65
CA VAL A 38 -16.87 10.79 -13.21
C VAL A 38 -18.37 11.04 -13.03
N ILE A 39 -18.70 12.18 -12.43
CA ILE A 39 -20.07 12.67 -12.18
C ILE A 39 -20.08 14.17 -12.49
N ASP A 40 -20.95 14.61 -13.38
CA ASP A 40 -21.13 16.01 -13.78
C ASP A 40 -19.80 16.67 -14.22
N GLY A 41 -19.00 15.93 -15.00
CA GLY A 41 -17.73 16.41 -15.55
C GLY A 41 -16.60 16.57 -14.53
N LYS A 42 -16.74 16.00 -13.32
CA LYS A 42 -15.72 15.98 -12.26
C LYS A 42 -15.43 14.56 -11.81
N LEU A 43 -14.20 14.32 -11.36
CA LEU A 43 -13.84 13.02 -10.77
C LEU A 43 -14.17 13.01 -9.27
N TYR A 44 -14.79 11.94 -8.79
CA TYR A 44 -15.11 11.74 -7.39
C TYR A 44 -14.47 10.46 -6.84
N SER A 45 -14.00 10.55 -5.61
CA SER A 45 -13.62 9.43 -4.76
C SER A 45 -14.86 8.89 -4.05
N LEU A 46 -15.31 7.70 -4.45
CA LEU A 46 -16.51 7.03 -3.94
C LEU A 46 -16.31 6.39 -2.57
N ASN A 47 -15.06 6.20 -2.16
CA ASN A 47 -14.69 5.53 -0.92
C ASN A 47 -14.28 6.51 0.20
N TYR A 48 -14.33 7.82 -0.07
CA TYR A 48 -14.19 8.85 0.96
C TYR A 48 -15.35 8.78 1.96
N GLY A 49 -15.01 8.65 3.24
CA GLY A 49 -15.94 8.53 4.35
C GLY A 49 -16.46 7.11 4.60
N GLU A 50 -15.92 6.11 3.90
CA GLU A 50 -16.42 4.74 3.91
C GLU A 50 -15.34 3.80 4.47
N VAL A 51 -15.43 3.45 5.76
CA VAL A 51 -14.43 2.58 6.42
C VAL A 51 -14.92 1.13 6.42
N SER A 52 -14.14 0.23 5.83
CA SER A 52 -14.47 -1.22 5.77
C SER A 52 -14.02 -1.96 7.03
N ALA A 53 -12.95 -1.49 7.67
CA ALA A 53 -12.34 -2.09 8.84
C ALA A 53 -11.59 -1.03 9.65
N MET A 54 -11.65 -1.14 10.98
CA MET A 54 -10.91 -0.29 11.90
C MET A 54 -10.55 -1.09 13.16
N TYR A 55 -9.26 -1.20 13.47
CA TYR A 55 -8.77 -2.00 14.60
C TYR A 55 -7.52 -1.38 15.21
N VAL A 56 -7.34 -1.54 16.52
CA VAL A 56 -6.05 -1.29 17.17
C VAL A 56 -5.24 -2.57 17.12
N ASP A 57 -4.04 -2.49 16.57
CA ASP A 57 -3.09 -3.61 16.45
C ASP A 57 -1.70 -3.14 16.91
N PRO A 58 -0.79 -4.05 17.30
CA PRO A 58 0.63 -3.73 17.43
C PRO A 58 1.22 -3.28 16.09
N ILE A 59 2.18 -2.36 16.13
CA ILE A 59 2.82 -1.79 14.94
C ILE A 59 3.53 -2.85 14.08
N GLU A 60 4.02 -3.92 14.71
CA GLU A 60 4.67 -5.05 14.04
C GLU A 60 3.73 -5.82 13.11
N LYS A 61 2.40 -5.72 13.30
CA LYS A 61 1.41 -6.30 12.38
C LYS A 61 1.25 -5.46 11.10
N LYS A 62 1.83 -4.25 11.05
CA LYS A 62 1.89 -3.37 9.87
C LYS A 62 3.25 -3.46 9.16
N PRO A 63 3.86 -4.64 9.20
CA PRO A 63 5.31 -4.90 9.11
C PRO A 63 6.21 -3.67 9.25
N LEU A 64 6.11 -3.00 10.41
CA LEU A 64 6.93 -1.86 10.79
C LEU A 64 7.65 -2.20 12.09
N ARG A 65 8.57 -3.17 12.06
CA ARG A 65 9.20 -3.72 13.28
C ARG A 65 10.25 -2.81 13.87
N ASP A 66 10.84 -1.95 13.04
CA ASP A 66 11.90 -1.03 13.44
C ASP A 66 11.40 0.40 13.64
N TRP A 67 10.11 0.63 13.40
CA TRP A 67 9.47 1.90 13.63
C TRP A 67 8.56 1.84 14.85
N MET A 68 8.92 2.58 15.89
CA MET A 68 8.23 2.61 17.20
C MET A 68 7.94 1.20 17.78
N PRO A 69 8.95 0.32 17.95
CA PRO A 69 8.72 -1.06 18.38
C PRO A 69 7.94 -1.16 19.70
N GLY A 70 6.99 -2.08 19.77
CA GLY A 70 6.11 -2.32 20.91
C GLY A 70 4.96 -1.31 21.07
N SER A 71 4.83 -0.35 20.16
CA SER A 71 3.69 0.58 20.17
C SER A 71 2.45 -0.01 19.50
N GLU A 72 1.28 0.54 19.86
CA GLU A 72 0.02 0.25 19.19
C GLU A 72 -0.27 1.28 18.09
N VAL A 73 -1.13 0.90 17.14
CA VAL A 73 -1.55 1.75 16.03
C VAL A 73 -3.03 1.55 15.72
N LEU A 74 -3.78 2.65 15.54
CA LEU A 74 -5.14 2.57 15.01
C LEU A 74 -5.07 2.36 13.50
N SER A 75 -5.37 1.16 13.04
CA SER A 75 -5.42 0.81 11.63
C SER A 75 -6.81 0.98 11.06
N PHE A 76 -6.92 1.56 9.87
CA PHE A 76 -8.17 1.52 9.11
C PHE A 76 -7.95 1.36 7.61
N GLY A 77 -8.99 0.91 6.93
CA GLY A 77 -9.01 0.75 5.49
C GLY A 77 -10.38 1.04 4.90
N SER A 78 -10.44 1.06 3.58
CA SER A 78 -11.66 1.29 2.81
C SER A 78 -11.80 0.16 1.79
N PHE A 79 -12.26 0.46 0.58
CA PHE A 79 -12.38 -0.52 -0.50
C PHE A 79 -11.80 0.01 -1.81
N GLY A 80 -11.54 -0.92 -2.73
CA GLY A 80 -10.89 -0.70 -4.02
C GLY A 80 -9.37 -0.87 -3.98
N CYS A 81 -8.78 -1.23 -5.11
CA CYS A 81 -7.34 -1.38 -5.29
C CYS A 81 -6.97 -1.06 -6.73
N ASN A 82 -5.75 -0.56 -6.96
CA ASN A 82 -5.21 -0.33 -8.31
C ASN A 82 -4.50 -1.57 -8.90
N PHE A 83 -4.40 -2.67 -8.16
CA PHE A 83 -3.94 -3.99 -8.61
C PHE A 83 -5.06 -5.04 -8.55
N HIS A 84 -4.83 -6.18 -9.21
CA HIS A 84 -5.73 -7.33 -9.35
C HIS A 84 -4.96 -8.65 -9.07
N CYS A 85 -4.22 -8.68 -7.96
CA CYS A 85 -3.40 -9.85 -7.58
C CYS A 85 -4.27 -11.11 -7.40
N GLN A 86 -3.89 -12.22 -8.02
CA GLN A 86 -4.61 -13.51 -7.91
C GLN A 86 -4.50 -14.15 -6.52
N PHE A 87 -3.53 -13.71 -5.72
CA PHE A 87 -3.26 -14.16 -4.35
C PHE A 87 -3.65 -13.09 -3.30
N CYS A 88 -4.60 -12.20 -3.61
CA CYS A 88 -4.97 -11.10 -2.71
C CYS A 88 -5.65 -11.62 -1.42
N GLN A 89 -4.99 -11.42 -0.27
CA GLN A 89 -5.53 -11.75 1.05
C GLN A 89 -6.75 -10.90 1.42
N ASN A 90 -6.86 -9.70 0.86
CA ASN A 90 -7.93 -8.74 1.12
C ASN A 90 -8.83 -8.53 -0.12
N HIS A 91 -9.07 -9.59 -0.91
CA HIS A 91 -9.84 -9.51 -2.16
C HIS A 91 -11.27 -9.00 -1.93
N ASN A 92 -11.90 -9.38 -0.82
CA ASN A 92 -13.25 -8.99 -0.41
C ASN A 92 -13.44 -7.48 -0.19
N ILE A 93 -12.35 -6.73 0.05
CA ILE A 93 -12.39 -5.26 0.12
C ILE A 93 -11.68 -4.60 -1.06
N SER A 94 -10.79 -5.30 -1.75
CA SER A 94 -10.01 -4.76 -2.86
C SER A 94 -10.73 -4.85 -4.21
N MET A 95 -11.46 -5.94 -4.44
CA MET A 95 -12.12 -6.27 -5.72
C MET A 95 -13.64 -6.14 -5.66
N GLU A 96 -14.21 -6.12 -4.46
CA GLU A 96 -15.66 -6.13 -4.23
C GLU A 96 -16.13 -4.84 -3.53
N ARG A 97 -17.44 -4.71 -3.32
CA ARG A 97 -18.03 -3.65 -2.49
C ARG A 97 -18.39 -4.23 -1.12
N PRO A 98 -17.54 -4.05 -0.09
CA PRO A 98 -17.84 -4.55 1.24
C PRO A 98 -18.90 -3.68 1.93
N MET A 99 -19.41 -4.17 3.06
CA MET A 99 -20.08 -3.33 4.03
C MET A 99 -19.10 -2.32 4.61
N THR A 100 -19.57 -1.10 4.83
CA THR A 100 -18.77 0.03 5.30
C THR A 100 -19.49 0.78 6.42
N MET A 101 -18.71 1.45 7.25
CA MET A 101 -19.16 2.35 8.29
C MET A 101 -18.90 3.79 7.84
N PRO A 102 -19.94 4.65 7.75
CA PRO A 102 -19.74 6.08 7.57
C PRO A 102 -18.86 6.63 8.68
N THR A 103 -17.71 7.19 8.32
CA THR A 103 -16.73 7.71 9.28
C THR A 103 -16.03 8.92 8.68
N THR A 104 -16.01 10.01 9.42
CA THR A 104 -15.33 11.27 9.07
C THR A 104 -13.85 11.24 9.47
N PRO A 105 -12.99 12.07 8.86
CA PRO A 105 -11.60 12.19 9.28
C PRO A 105 -11.41 12.54 10.76
N GLY A 106 -12.29 13.39 11.31
CA GLY A 106 -12.26 13.78 12.72
C GLY A 106 -12.51 12.61 13.65
N GLU A 107 -13.53 11.78 13.37
CA GLU A 107 -13.85 10.60 14.18
C GLU A 107 -12.70 9.59 14.24
N ILE A 108 -11.89 9.46 13.18
CA ILE A 108 -10.70 8.60 13.21
C ILE A 108 -9.68 9.15 14.20
N VAL A 109 -9.40 10.46 14.15
CA VAL A 109 -8.45 11.11 15.05
C VAL A 109 -8.95 11.07 16.50
N ASP A 110 -10.23 11.36 16.73
CA ASP A 110 -10.85 11.34 18.07
C ASP A 110 -10.76 9.93 18.68
N ARG A 111 -11.10 8.89 17.91
CA ARG A 111 -10.93 7.49 18.35
C ARG A 111 -9.47 7.14 18.66
N THR A 112 -8.53 7.62 17.85
CA THR A 112 -7.10 7.39 18.09
C THR A 112 -6.67 7.98 19.44
N LEU A 113 -7.12 9.18 19.74
CA LEU A 113 -6.87 9.86 21.02
C LEU A 113 -7.57 9.14 22.19
N GLU A 114 -8.81 8.69 22.00
CA GLU A 114 -9.57 7.94 22.99
C GLU A 114 -8.89 6.61 23.36
N TYR A 115 -8.41 5.87 22.36
CA TYR A 115 -7.64 4.64 22.56
C TYR A 115 -6.23 4.88 23.10
N LYS A 116 -5.77 6.14 23.14
CA LYS A 116 -4.43 6.53 23.60
C LYS A 116 -3.30 5.88 22.82
N VAL A 117 -3.52 5.63 21.52
CA VAL A 117 -2.49 5.08 20.64
C VAL A 117 -1.74 6.22 19.93
N PRO A 118 -0.42 6.12 19.73
CA PRO A 118 0.39 7.24 19.23
C PRO A 118 0.29 7.47 17.72
N SER A 119 -0.31 6.53 16.97
CA SER A 119 -0.24 6.52 15.52
C SER A 119 -1.50 5.97 14.83
N ILE A 120 -1.65 6.34 13.56
CA ILE A 120 -2.72 5.89 12.67
C ILE A 120 -2.11 5.21 11.45
N ALA A 121 -2.57 4.00 11.12
CA ALA A 121 -2.19 3.25 9.93
C ALA A 121 -3.29 3.26 8.87
N TYR A 122 -2.93 3.64 7.66
CA TYR A 122 -3.75 3.47 6.46
C TYR A 122 -3.37 2.13 5.80
N THR A 123 -4.32 1.17 5.71
CA THR A 123 -3.99 -0.23 5.33
C THR A 123 -5.20 -1.03 4.80
N TYR A 124 -5.09 -2.36 4.80
CA TYR A 124 -6.01 -3.42 4.37
C TYR A 124 -6.20 -3.56 2.86
N ASN A 125 -6.73 -2.56 2.17
CA ASN A 125 -6.80 -2.55 0.71
C ASN A 125 -5.57 -1.83 0.12
N GLU A 126 -5.75 -0.90 -0.82
CA GLU A 126 -4.69 0.02 -1.24
C GLU A 126 -5.02 1.46 -0.79
N PRO A 127 -4.32 2.00 0.21
CA PRO A 127 -4.64 3.30 0.78
C PRO A 127 -4.49 4.49 -0.14
N THR A 128 -3.57 4.42 -1.10
CA THR A 128 -3.38 5.49 -2.08
C THR A 128 -4.65 5.73 -2.90
N ILE A 129 -5.59 4.77 -2.97
CA ILE A 129 -6.83 4.95 -3.72
C ILE A 129 -7.91 5.69 -2.91
N PHE A 130 -7.94 5.59 -1.58
CA PHE A 130 -8.75 6.47 -0.72
C PHE A 130 -8.01 7.76 -0.33
N TYR A 131 -7.16 8.27 -1.25
CA TYR A 131 -6.24 9.38 -1.06
C TYR A 131 -6.80 10.54 -0.25
N GLU A 132 -7.98 11.07 -0.61
CA GLU A 132 -8.52 12.28 0.03
C GLU A 132 -8.89 12.03 1.50
N MET A 133 -9.34 10.81 1.83
CA MET A 133 -9.65 10.43 3.21
C MET A 133 -8.36 10.34 4.03
N MET A 134 -7.36 9.63 3.49
CA MET A 134 -6.04 9.52 4.10
C MET A 134 -5.41 10.91 4.30
N TRP A 135 -5.47 11.78 3.29
CA TRP A 135 -4.88 13.12 3.34
C TRP A 135 -5.50 13.99 4.44
N ASP A 136 -6.83 14.01 4.54
CA ASP A 136 -7.51 14.80 5.57
C ASP A 136 -7.20 14.27 6.98
N VAL A 137 -7.24 12.94 7.17
CA VAL A 137 -6.89 12.31 8.45
C VAL A 137 -5.45 12.64 8.82
N ALA A 138 -4.50 12.52 7.87
CA ALA A 138 -3.09 12.73 8.15
C ALA A 138 -2.78 14.16 8.63
N ARG A 139 -3.44 15.15 8.03
CA ARG A 139 -3.33 16.55 8.45
C ARG A 139 -3.93 16.80 9.84
N LEU A 140 -5.06 16.17 10.15
CA LEU A 140 -5.68 16.28 11.47
C LEU A 140 -4.87 15.56 12.54
N ALA A 141 -4.31 14.38 12.22
CA ALA A 141 -3.43 13.62 13.09
C ALA A 141 -2.19 14.45 13.50
N LYS A 142 -1.54 15.12 12.54
CA LYS A 142 -0.40 16.00 12.81
C LYS A 142 -0.73 17.15 13.77
N LYS A 143 -1.91 17.76 13.64
CA LYS A 143 -2.37 18.82 14.57
C LYS A 143 -2.55 18.32 16.00
N ASN A 144 -2.76 17.02 16.18
CA ASN A 144 -2.92 16.35 17.46
C ASN A 144 -1.67 15.57 17.90
N ASN A 145 -0.52 15.83 17.29
CA ASN A 145 0.76 15.15 17.56
C ASN A 145 0.72 13.62 17.37
N LEU A 146 -0.20 13.12 16.54
CA LEU A 146 -0.27 11.71 16.16
C LEU A 146 0.60 11.45 14.94
N LYS A 147 1.17 10.25 14.88
CA LYS A 147 2.00 9.77 13.77
C LYS A 147 1.16 9.10 12.69
N ASN A 148 1.59 9.25 11.44
CA ASN A 148 0.91 8.67 10.29
C ASN A 148 1.76 7.59 9.64
N VAL A 149 1.22 6.39 9.47
CA VAL A 149 1.89 5.30 8.76
C VAL A 149 1.06 4.74 7.62
N LEU A 150 1.73 4.37 6.53
CA LEU A 150 1.09 3.95 5.30
C LEU A 150 1.56 2.57 4.88
N ILE A 151 0.62 1.63 4.75
CA ILE A 151 0.90 0.26 4.29
C ILE A 151 0.32 0.10 2.89
N THR A 152 1.17 0.06 1.87
CA THR A 152 0.80 0.27 0.47
C THR A 152 1.56 -0.64 -0.47
N ASN A 153 0.98 -0.92 -1.63
CA ASN A 153 1.69 -1.52 -2.77
C ASN A 153 2.63 -0.54 -3.50
N GLY A 154 2.66 0.73 -3.09
CA GLY A 154 3.57 1.75 -3.60
C GLY A 154 3.28 2.17 -5.04
N TYR A 155 2.12 1.84 -5.60
CA TYR A 155 1.77 2.18 -6.98
C TYR A 155 1.03 3.52 -7.07
N ILE A 156 1.78 4.60 -6.86
CA ILE A 156 1.29 5.99 -6.80
C ILE A 156 2.10 6.90 -7.73
N GLU A 157 1.48 7.94 -8.26
CA GLU A 157 2.16 8.91 -9.12
C GLU A 157 3.04 9.86 -8.31
N LYS A 158 4.14 10.33 -8.90
CA LYS A 158 5.16 11.13 -8.21
C LYS A 158 4.58 12.35 -7.48
N GLU A 159 3.72 13.12 -8.15
CA GLU A 159 3.14 14.33 -7.56
C GLU A 159 2.25 14.01 -6.35
N ALA A 160 1.41 12.98 -6.48
CA ALA A 160 0.53 12.53 -5.41
C ALA A 160 1.35 11.99 -4.21
N LEU A 161 2.44 11.27 -4.48
CA LEU A 161 3.37 10.78 -3.47
C LEU A 161 4.06 11.92 -2.72
N ILE A 162 4.69 12.88 -3.43
CA ILE A 162 5.40 14.01 -2.81
C ILE A 162 4.46 14.81 -1.92
N HIS A 163 3.23 15.04 -2.37
CA HIS A 163 2.22 15.72 -1.58
C HIS A 163 1.87 14.94 -0.30
N LEU A 164 1.71 13.62 -0.40
CA LEU A 164 1.40 12.75 0.73
C LEU A 164 2.54 12.68 1.75
N LEU A 165 3.79 12.55 1.29
CA LEU A 165 5.00 12.46 2.12
C LEU A 165 5.20 13.66 3.05
N GLN A 166 4.51 14.79 2.83
CA GLN A 166 4.50 15.91 3.77
C GLN A 166 3.90 15.55 5.14
N SER A 167 3.09 14.49 5.21
CA SER A 167 2.36 14.11 6.42
C SER A 167 2.62 12.69 6.93
N ILE A 168 3.32 11.85 6.17
CA ILE A 168 3.62 10.46 6.53
C ILE A 168 4.94 10.36 7.29
N ASP A 169 4.94 9.61 8.40
CA ASP A 169 6.11 9.37 9.26
C ASP A 169 6.79 8.01 8.99
N ALA A 170 6.03 7.01 8.51
CA ALA A 170 6.59 5.74 8.07
C ALA A 170 5.75 5.06 6.97
N MET A 171 6.41 4.22 6.18
CA MET A 171 5.77 3.40 5.16
C MET A 171 6.25 1.95 5.25
N ASN A 172 5.31 1.01 5.13
CA ASN A 172 5.62 -0.33 4.68
C ASN A 172 5.18 -0.46 3.22
N ILE A 173 6.09 -0.87 2.33
CA ILE A 173 5.82 -0.97 0.90
C ILE A 173 5.88 -2.43 0.45
N ASP A 174 4.76 -2.95 -0.05
CA ASP A 174 4.63 -4.29 -0.60
C ASP A 174 5.24 -4.38 -2.01
N LEU A 175 6.49 -4.80 -2.09
CA LEU A 175 7.20 -4.98 -3.35
C LEU A 175 7.01 -6.41 -3.88
N LYS A 176 6.01 -6.59 -4.74
CA LYS A 176 5.48 -7.92 -5.08
C LYS A 176 6.40 -8.77 -5.95
N THR A 177 7.29 -8.17 -6.74
CA THR A 177 8.20 -8.87 -7.66
C THR A 177 9.22 -7.88 -8.24
N TYR A 178 10.25 -8.37 -8.92
CA TYR A 178 11.14 -7.57 -9.77
C TYR A 178 10.79 -7.65 -11.26
N SER A 179 9.76 -8.40 -11.63
CA SER A 179 9.36 -8.62 -13.02
C SER A 179 8.22 -7.72 -13.47
N ASP A 180 8.47 -6.92 -14.49
CA ASP A 180 7.45 -6.10 -15.15
C ASP A 180 6.30 -6.94 -15.72
N ASP A 181 6.59 -8.13 -16.26
CA ASP A 181 5.55 -8.98 -16.83
C ASP A 181 4.62 -9.55 -15.77
N ILE A 182 5.13 -9.82 -14.57
CA ILE A 182 4.30 -10.24 -13.43
C ILE A 182 3.49 -9.05 -12.90
N TYR A 183 4.05 -7.84 -12.85
CA TYR A 183 3.25 -6.64 -12.54
C TYR A 183 2.12 -6.41 -13.53
N LYS A 184 2.37 -6.56 -14.84
CA LYS A 184 1.31 -6.44 -15.87
C LYS A 184 0.18 -7.43 -15.65
N LYS A 185 0.50 -8.69 -15.27
CA LYS A 185 -0.50 -9.71 -14.92
C LYS A 185 -1.31 -9.34 -13.66
N MET A 186 -0.70 -8.66 -12.69
CA MET A 186 -1.40 -8.09 -11.53
C MET A 186 -2.10 -6.76 -11.84
N GLY A 187 -2.06 -6.32 -13.10
CA GLY A 187 -2.70 -5.10 -13.55
C GLY A 187 -1.97 -3.83 -13.17
N GLY A 188 -0.64 -3.86 -12.99
CA GLY A 188 0.27 -2.70 -13.01
C GLY A 188 0.98 -2.57 -14.36
N HIS A 189 2.05 -1.78 -14.41
CA HIS A 189 2.85 -1.57 -15.64
C HIS A 189 4.31 -2.00 -15.49
N SER A 190 4.99 -1.54 -14.44
CA SER A 190 6.41 -1.79 -14.23
C SER A 190 6.77 -1.65 -12.75
N VAL A 191 7.74 -2.46 -12.30
CA VAL A 191 8.34 -2.41 -10.96
C VAL A 191 9.00 -1.06 -10.69
N SER A 192 9.49 -0.39 -11.74
CA SER A 192 10.14 0.91 -11.65
C SER A 192 9.30 1.97 -10.92
N ASN A 193 7.97 1.93 -11.05
CA ASN A 193 7.07 2.86 -10.36
C ASN A 193 7.11 2.68 -8.84
N ILE A 194 7.20 1.43 -8.37
CA ILE A 194 7.28 1.11 -6.94
C ILE A 194 8.68 1.42 -6.43
N LEU A 195 9.73 1.10 -7.20
CA LEU A 195 11.11 1.45 -6.85
C LEU A 195 11.31 2.96 -6.71
N HIS A 196 10.70 3.76 -7.60
CA HIS A 196 10.70 5.21 -7.48
C HIS A 196 9.99 5.69 -6.21
N THR A 197 8.88 5.03 -5.86
CA THR A 197 8.16 5.33 -4.61
C THR A 197 9.01 5.03 -3.38
N ILE A 198 9.72 3.90 -3.38
CA ILE A 198 10.65 3.52 -2.30
C ILE A 198 11.78 4.56 -2.18
N GLU A 199 12.40 4.93 -3.31
CA GLU A 199 13.47 5.92 -3.36
C GLU A 199 13.02 7.27 -2.78
N GLU A 200 11.93 7.85 -3.27
CA GLU A 200 11.40 9.13 -2.80
C GLU A 200 10.95 9.08 -1.33
N ALA A 201 10.29 8.00 -0.91
CA ALA A 201 9.82 7.82 0.47
C ALA A 201 10.98 7.68 1.46
N SER A 202 12.04 6.95 1.09
CA SER A 202 13.20 6.71 1.95
C SER A 202 14.00 7.97 2.27
N GLN A 203 13.84 9.03 1.48
CA GLN A 203 14.44 10.34 1.73
C GLN A 203 13.62 11.21 2.69
N LYS A 204 12.37 10.82 3.02
CA LYS A 204 11.40 11.65 3.74
C LYS A 204 10.86 11.03 5.02
N CYS A 205 10.77 9.70 5.08
CA CYS A 205 10.18 8.97 6.19
C CYS A 205 10.87 7.62 6.37
N HIS A 206 10.53 6.91 7.46
CA HIS A 206 11.01 5.55 7.67
C HIS A 206 10.37 4.61 6.65
N VAL A 207 11.14 3.70 6.04
CA VAL A 207 10.63 2.76 5.04
C VAL A 207 11.09 1.34 5.38
N GLU A 208 10.12 0.43 5.45
CA GLU A 208 10.35 -1.02 5.49
C GLU A 208 9.68 -1.65 4.26
N ILE A 209 10.23 -2.75 3.75
CA ILE A 209 9.75 -3.41 2.54
C ILE A 209 9.22 -4.79 2.86
N SER A 210 8.01 -5.09 2.39
CA SER A 210 7.41 -6.42 2.50
C SER A 210 7.51 -7.17 1.18
N LEU A 211 7.96 -8.43 1.25
CA LEU A 211 8.08 -9.37 0.14
C LEU A 211 7.29 -10.63 0.49
N LEU A 212 6.07 -10.74 -0.02
CA LEU A 212 5.32 -12.00 0.01
C LEU A 212 5.89 -12.94 -1.06
N ILE A 213 6.50 -14.05 -0.67
CA ILE A 213 7.03 -15.04 -1.62
C ILE A 213 5.90 -15.99 -2.00
N VAL A 214 5.47 -15.95 -3.25
CA VAL A 214 4.39 -16.72 -3.86
C VAL A 214 4.99 -17.72 -4.86
N PRO A 215 4.79 -19.04 -4.67
CA PRO A 215 5.39 -20.06 -5.52
C PRO A 215 4.99 -19.87 -6.99
N GLY A 216 5.93 -20.07 -7.92
CA GLY A 216 5.71 -19.91 -9.36
C GLY A 216 5.46 -18.46 -9.84
N ILE A 217 5.46 -17.47 -8.93
CA ILE A 217 5.24 -16.05 -9.26
C ILE A 217 6.50 -15.24 -9.01
N ASN A 218 7.08 -15.28 -7.82
CA ASN A 218 8.24 -14.45 -7.46
C ASN A 218 9.25 -15.19 -6.57
N ASP A 219 9.30 -16.50 -6.69
CA ASP A 219 10.15 -17.43 -5.93
C ASP A 219 11.47 -17.80 -6.63
N ASP A 220 11.73 -17.23 -7.81
CA ASP A 220 13.01 -17.38 -8.50
C ASP A 220 14.12 -16.59 -7.78
N LEU A 221 15.12 -17.33 -7.26
CA LEU A 221 16.22 -16.74 -6.49
C LEU A 221 17.05 -15.73 -7.28
N LYS A 222 17.17 -15.84 -8.61
CA LYS A 222 17.93 -14.87 -9.41
C LYS A 222 17.20 -13.53 -9.51
N GLN A 223 15.88 -13.56 -9.74
CA GLN A 223 15.04 -12.36 -9.73
C GLN A 223 15.01 -11.69 -8.36
N ILE A 224 14.94 -12.48 -7.28
CA ILE A 224 15.02 -11.97 -5.91
C ILE A 224 16.37 -11.32 -5.64
N GLN A 225 17.48 -11.91 -6.09
CA GLN A 225 18.81 -11.30 -5.94
C GLN A 225 18.91 -9.97 -6.68
N ALA A 226 18.42 -9.90 -7.91
CA ALA A 226 18.37 -8.65 -8.67
C ALA A 226 17.52 -7.58 -7.97
N LEU A 227 16.43 -7.99 -7.31
CA LEU A 227 15.63 -7.10 -6.45
C LEU A 227 16.46 -6.54 -5.30
N PHE A 228 17.22 -7.39 -4.61
CA PHE A 228 18.08 -6.98 -3.49
C PHE A 228 19.20 -6.04 -3.94
N ASP A 229 19.84 -6.33 -5.08
CA ASP A 229 20.84 -5.43 -5.67
C ASP A 229 20.24 -4.04 -5.87
N ARG A 230 19.05 -3.94 -6.48
CA ARG A 230 18.37 -2.66 -6.72
C ARG A 230 17.92 -1.95 -5.45
N LEU A 231 17.39 -2.67 -4.48
CA LEU A 231 16.98 -2.08 -3.20
C LEU A 231 18.19 -1.52 -2.44
N ARG A 232 19.32 -2.23 -2.45
CA ARG A 232 20.56 -1.78 -1.83
C ARG A 232 21.14 -0.54 -2.51
N GLU A 233 21.01 -0.43 -3.83
CA GLU A 233 21.40 0.79 -4.56
C GLU A 233 20.53 1.99 -4.20
N ILE A 234 19.24 1.77 -3.87
CA ILE A 234 18.33 2.83 -3.44
C ILE A 234 18.67 3.27 -2.00
N ASN A 235 18.71 2.32 -1.06
CA ASN A 235 19.04 2.58 0.33
C ASN A 235 19.50 1.29 1.02
N SER A 236 20.72 1.29 1.57
CA SER A 236 21.31 0.15 2.26
C SER A 236 20.68 -0.15 3.62
N ASP A 237 19.98 0.82 4.20
CA ASP A 237 19.45 0.75 5.57
C ASP A 237 17.99 0.27 5.59
N LEU A 238 17.46 -0.14 4.43
CA LEU A 238 16.12 -0.71 4.32
C LEU A 238 16.00 -1.98 5.16
N VAL A 239 14.87 -2.10 5.85
CA VAL A 239 14.47 -3.29 6.58
C VAL A 239 13.58 -4.14 5.67
N LEU A 240 13.85 -5.45 5.61
CA LEU A 240 13.05 -6.38 4.81
C LEU A 240 12.21 -7.30 5.67
N HIS A 241 10.95 -7.50 5.27
CA HIS A 241 10.07 -8.55 5.75
C HIS A 241 9.81 -9.52 4.62
N ILE A 242 10.15 -10.79 4.82
CA ILE A 242 9.91 -11.85 3.85
C ILE A 242 8.81 -12.72 4.42
N SER A 243 7.62 -12.63 3.81
CA SER A 243 6.41 -13.26 4.29
C SER A 243 6.05 -14.49 3.47
N ARG A 244 5.60 -15.53 4.15
CA ARG A 244 5.21 -16.80 3.54
C ARG A 244 3.80 -16.73 2.97
N TYR A 245 3.63 -17.18 1.74
CA TYR A 245 2.32 -17.31 1.11
C TYR A 245 1.56 -18.56 1.58
N PHE A 246 0.23 -18.45 1.57
CA PHE A 246 -0.73 -19.54 1.77
C PHE A 246 -1.86 -19.43 0.73
N PRO A 247 -2.44 -20.55 0.26
CA PRO A 247 -3.57 -20.59 -0.69
C PRO A 247 -4.68 -19.58 -0.38
N ILE A 248 -4.99 -18.69 -1.32
CA ILE A 248 -6.05 -17.69 -1.15
C ILE A 248 -6.56 -17.16 -2.49
N TYR A 249 -7.83 -16.72 -2.49
CA TYR A 249 -8.50 -16.07 -3.62
C TYR A 249 -8.52 -16.97 -4.88
N HIS A 250 -7.75 -16.64 -5.91
CA HIS A 250 -7.68 -17.38 -7.18
C HIS A 250 -6.33 -18.07 -7.38
N TYR A 251 -5.49 -18.12 -6.35
CA TYR A 251 -4.21 -18.81 -6.37
C TYR A 251 -4.24 -19.96 -5.36
N HIS A 252 -3.90 -21.16 -5.84
CA HIS A 252 -4.13 -22.42 -5.10
C HIS A 252 -2.89 -23.31 -5.02
N GLU A 253 -1.72 -22.80 -5.41
CA GLU A 253 -0.45 -23.47 -5.12
C GLU A 253 -0.27 -23.64 -3.61
N ASP A 254 0.47 -24.68 -3.21
CA ASP A 254 0.77 -24.97 -1.80
C ASP A 254 1.47 -23.79 -1.11
N PRO A 255 1.40 -23.69 0.23
CA PRO A 255 2.16 -22.67 0.97
C PRO A 255 3.65 -22.72 0.62
N THR A 256 4.29 -21.56 0.53
CA THR A 256 5.72 -21.47 0.17
C THR A 256 6.56 -22.33 1.09
N ASP A 257 7.50 -23.07 0.52
CA ASP A 257 8.38 -23.96 1.27
C ASP A 257 9.21 -23.19 2.31
N ILE A 258 9.27 -23.72 3.54
CA ILE A 258 9.95 -23.07 4.66
C ILE A 258 11.47 -23.01 4.43
N ASP A 259 12.06 -24.03 3.81
CA ASP A 259 13.49 -24.05 3.54
C ASP A 259 13.85 -23.03 2.44
N LEU A 260 12.96 -22.83 1.45
CA LEU A 260 13.09 -21.72 0.51
C LEU A 260 13.03 -20.36 1.22
N MET A 261 12.08 -20.15 2.15
CA MET A 261 11.99 -18.91 2.93
C MET A 261 13.30 -18.61 3.68
N LYS A 262 13.87 -19.61 4.36
CA LYS A 262 15.16 -19.49 5.06
C LYS A 262 16.30 -19.16 4.10
N ARG A 263 16.38 -19.82 2.94
CA ARG A 263 17.41 -19.53 1.92
C ARG A 263 17.31 -18.10 1.38
N ILE A 264 16.10 -17.58 1.20
CA ILE A 264 15.88 -16.20 0.79
C ILE A 264 16.34 -15.24 1.90
N GLN A 265 16.01 -15.51 3.16
CA GLN A 265 16.47 -14.71 4.30
C GLN A 265 18.00 -14.71 4.41
N GLU A 266 18.65 -15.88 4.36
CA GLU A 266 20.11 -16.00 4.39
C GLU A 266 20.76 -15.17 3.28
N LYS A 267 20.20 -15.21 2.07
CA LYS A 267 20.69 -14.39 0.97
C LYS A 267 20.46 -12.90 1.24
N ALA A 268 19.27 -12.50 1.69
CA ALA A 268 18.93 -11.12 2.00
C ALA A 268 19.83 -10.51 3.09
N LEU A 269 20.23 -11.30 4.09
CA LEU A 269 21.16 -10.88 5.15
C LEU A 269 22.58 -10.56 4.64
N THR A 270 22.92 -10.97 3.41
CA THR A 270 24.16 -10.52 2.74
C THR A 270 24.06 -9.11 2.14
N TYR A 271 22.83 -8.57 2.06
CA TYR A 271 22.52 -7.24 1.50
C TYR A 271 22.10 -6.23 2.56
N PHE A 272 21.29 -6.66 3.53
CA PHE A 272 20.64 -5.80 4.51
C PHE A 272 20.94 -6.29 5.92
N GLU A 273 21.13 -5.37 6.86
CA GLU A 273 21.42 -5.72 8.26
C GLU A 273 20.22 -6.37 8.96
N LYS A 274 18.99 -6.04 8.51
CA LYS A 274 17.75 -6.43 9.19
C LYS A 274 16.77 -7.06 8.22
N VAL A 275 16.54 -8.35 8.42
CA VAL A 275 15.64 -9.17 7.60
C VAL A 275 14.81 -10.09 8.51
N TYR A 276 13.49 -9.92 8.47
CA TYR A 276 12.54 -10.69 9.25
C TYR A 276 11.81 -11.72 8.39
N LEU A 277 11.70 -12.94 8.89
CA LEU A 277 10.77 -13.93 8.35
C LEU A 277 9.41 -13.78 9.02
N GLU A 278 8.36 -13.87 8.22
CA GLU A 278 6.97 -13.80 8.69
C GLU A 278 6.17 -15.02 8.22
N ASN A 279 5.26 -15.47 9.09
CA ASN A 279 4.38 -16.62 8.85
C ASN A 279 5.13 -17.94 8.55
N VAL A 280 6.31 -18.12 9.14
CA VAL A 280 7.16 -19.33 9.03
C VAL A 280 7.05 -20.19 10.27
#